data_AF-A0AAJ6B782-F1
#
_entry.id   AF-A0AAJ6B782-F1
#
_cell.length_a   1.000
_cell.length_b   1.000
_cell.length_c   1.000
_cell.angle_alpha   90.00
_cell.angle_beta   90.00
_cell.angle_gamma   90.00
#
_symmetry.space_group_name_H-M   'P 1'
#
loop_
_entity.id
_entity.type
_entity.pdbx_description
1 polymer ?
#
loop_
_entity_poly.entity_id
_entity_poly.type
_entity_poly.pdbx_seq_one_letter_code
_entity_poly.pdbx_strand_id
1 'polypeptide(L)'
;MSTRAKKIFLALTIVVPFLIYCVVYYTPMFRNAPYKLKEFVSIDFKWGLGNNLENSYNSATGDYQYVNGQDSLIKTNVKLRKDDILYLHSKANELGFWNFPDVLANQGTNLDSSKVLRYVIQFNYQKKSKKVIYLTDYNEIPKLKGLAEQMKTLLLQSINDAEERYGKQAASKN
;
A
#
# COMPACT_ATOMS: atom_id res chain seq x y z
N MET A 1 -38.91 0.50 39.58
CA MET A 1 -37.52 0.19 39.15
C MET A 1 -36.54 1.09 39.89
N SER A 2 -35.59 0.52 40.63
CA SER A 2 -34.58 1.31 41.35
C SER A 2 -33.65 2.05 40.39
N THR A 3 -33.11 3.19 40.80
CA THR A 3 -32.19 4.00 40.01
C THR A 3 -30.93 3.22 39.60
N ARG A 4 -30.51 2.24 40.40
CA ARG A 4 -29.41 1.32 40.06
C ARG A 4 -29.77 0.40 38.89
N ALA A 5 -30.97 -0.19 38.90
CA ALA A 5 -31.43 -1.05 37.82
C ALA A 5 -31.55 -0.31 36.47
N LYS A 6 -32.05 0.94 36.49
CA LYS A 6 -32.14 1.77 35.28
C LYS A 6 -30.76 2.11 34.69
N LYS A 7 -29.76 2.42 35.53
CA LYS A 7 -28.38 2.70 35.08
C LYS A 7 -27.71 1.46 34.48
N ILE A 8 -27.89 0.30 35.10
CA ILE A 8 -27.34 -0.97 34.59
C ILE A 8 -28.00 -1.33 33.25
N PHE A 9 -29.32 -1.18 33.15
CA PHE A 9 -30.05 -1.45 31.92
C PHE A 9 -29.59 -0.52 30.77
N LEU A 10 -29.46 0.78 31.02
CA LEU A 10 -28.99 1.74 30.01
C LEU A 10 -27.54 1.46 29.56
N ALA A 11 -26.66 1.09 30.50
CA ALA A 11 -25.30 0.70 30.17
C ALA A 11 -25.28 -0.57 29.31
N LEU A 12 -26.09 -1.59 29.65
CA LEU A 12 -26.20 -2.82 28.87
C LEU A 12 -26.81 -2.61 27.48
N THR A 13 -27.73 -1.67 27.28
CA THR A 13 -28.39 -1.48 25.98
C THR A 13 -27.64 -0.54 25.04
N ILE A 14 -26.79 0.34 25.56
CA ILE A 14 -26.03 1.29 24.72
C ILE A 14 -24.55 0.89 24.66
N VAL A 15 -23.91 0.66 25.80
CA VAL A 15 -22.45 0.43 25.86
C VAL A 15 -22.10 -0.94 25.31
N VAL A 16 -22.88 -1.99 25.62
CA VAL A 16 -22.55 -3.34 25.15
C VAL A 16 -22.71 -3.48 23.63
N PRO A 17 -23.80 -3.04 22.97
CA PRO A 17 -23.88 -3.09 21.51
C PRO A 17 -22.80 -2.23 20.83
N PHE A 18 -22.44 -1.08 21.41
CA PHE A 18 -21.33 -0.27 20.92
C PHE A 18 -19.99 -1.00 21.02
N LEU A 19 -19.69 -1.64 22.16
CA LEU A 19 -18.47 -2.44 22.31
C LEU A 19 -18.45 -3.66 21.40
N ILE A 20 -19.59 -4.34 21.21
CA ILE A 20 -19.71 -5.45 20.26
C ILE A 20 -19.45 -4.95 18.84
N TYR A 21 -20.01 -3.80 18.45
CA TYR A 21 -19.75 -3.20 17.15
C TYR A 21 -18.27 -2.87 16.98
N CYS A 22 -17.64 -2.24 17.98
CA CYS A 22 -16.20 -1.98 17.96
C CYS A 22 -15.41 -3.29 17.81
N VAL A 23 -15.72 -4.33 18.59
CA VAL A 23 -15.02 -5.61 18.49
C VAL A 23 -15.23 -6.23 17.11
N VAL A 24 -16.46 -6.34 16.60
CA VAL A 24 -16.73 -6.94 15.28
C VAL A 24 -16.06 -6.16 14.15
N TYR A 25 -16.09 -4.83 14.20
CA TYR A 25 -15.52 -3.97 13.17
C TYR A 25 -13.98 -3.93 13.22
N TYR A 26 -13.39 -3.87 14.42
CA TYR A 26 -11.94 -3.77 14.59
C TYR A 26 -11.23 -5.12 14.76
N THR A 27 -11.92 -6.23 15.05
CA THR A 27 -11.31 -7.58 15.13
C THR A 27 -10.61 -7.98 13.82
N PRO A 28 -11.18 -7.74 12.62
CA PRO A 28 -10.45 -7.94 11.37
C PRO A 28 -9.17 -7.10 11.31
N MET A 29 -9.20 -5.85 11.77
CA MET A 29 -8.01 -4.97 11.81
C MET A 29 -6.89 -5.53 12.71
N PHE A 30 -7.24 -6.06 13.89
CA PHE A 30 -6.26 -6.69 14.80
C PHE A 30 -5.80 -8.08 14.31
N ARG A 31 -6.68 -8.87 13.68
CA ARG A 31 -6.30 -10.13 13.02
C ARG A 31 -5.44 -9.88 11.77
N ASN A 32 -5.55 -8.71 11.16
CA ASN A 32 -4.76 -8.21 10.02
C ASN A 32 -3.50 -7.42 10.43
N ALA A 33 -3.10 -7.54 11.71
CA ALA A 33 -1.75 -7.26 12.19
C ALA A 33 -0.65 -8.33 11.91
N PRO A 34 -0.73 -9.32 10.96
CA PRO A 34 0.36 -10.25 10.79
C PRO A 34 1.53 -9.62 10.02
N TYR A 35 1.37 -8.43 9.45
CA TYR A 35 2.44 -7.73 8.73
C TYR A 35 3.30 -7.00 9.76
N LYS A 36 4.24 -7.72 10.38
CA LYS A 36 5.15 -7.13 11.35
C LYS A 36 6.35 -6.55 10.60
N LEU A 37 6.69 -5.29 10.86
CA LEU A 37 7.86 -4.67 10.25
C LEU A 37 9.16 -5.47 10.45
N LYS A 38 9.32 -6.14 11.60
CA LYS A 38 10.48 -7.01 11.87
C LYS A 38 10.63 -8.19 10.90
N GLU A 39 9.54 -8.58 10.25
CA GLU A 39 9.49 -9.67 9.27
C GLU A 39 9.50 -9.14 7.84
N PHE A 40 9.67 -7.82 7.64
CA PHE A 40 9.71 -7.20 6.33
C PHE A 40 10.92 -7.69 5.52
N VAL A 41 10.69 -7.98 4.23
CA VAL A 41 11.72 -8.46 3.31
C VAL A 41 11.92 -7.45 2.18
N SER A 42 10.86 -7.12 1.44
CA SER A 42 10.95 -6.19 0.31
C SER A 42 9.62 -5.55 -0.05
N ILE A 43 9.70 -4.43 -0.76
CA ILE A 43 8.62 -3.87 -1.57
C ILE A 43 9.00 -4.10 -3.02
N ASP A 44 8.13 -4.80 -3.75
CA ASP A 44 8.16 -4.83 -5.21
C ASP A 44 7.08 -3.89 -5.72
N PHE A 45 7.49 -2.89 -6.49
CA PHE A 45 6.59 -1.92 -7.08
C PHE A 45 6.82 -1.86 -8.58
N LYS A 46 5.78 -2.15 -9.37
CA LYS A 46 5.87 -2.18 -10.83
C LYS A 46 4.75 -1.37 -11.45
N TRP A 47 5.02 -0.69 -12.55
CA TRP A 47 3.98 0.05 -13.26
C TRP A 47 4.24 0.19 -14.74
N GLY A 48 3.16 0.32 -15.50
CA GLY A 48 3.22 0.48 -16.95
C GLY A 48 1.87 0.25 -17.61
N LEU A 49 1.82 0.41 -18.93
CA LEU A 49 0.59 0.31 -19.70
C LEU A 49 0.21 -1.16 -19.91
N GLY A 50 -0.98 -1.54 -19.43
CA GLY A 50 -1.49 -2.90 -19.53
C GLY A 50 -0.59 -3.95 -18.89
N ASN A 51 -0.14 -4.91 -19.69
CA ASN A 51 0.77 -5.97 -19.25
C ASN A 51 2.26 -5.61 -19.36
N ASN A 52 2.59 -4.49 -20.03
CA ASN A 52 3.96 -4.03 -20.18
C ASN A 52 4.35 -3.19 -18.95
N LEU A 53 4.82 -3.87 -17.91
CA LEU A 53 5.30 -3.25 -16.67
C LEU A 53 6.78 -2.91 -16.79
N GLU A 54 7.09 -1.96 -17.67
CA GLU A 54 8.47 -1.55 -17.98
C GLU A 54 9.17 -0.91 -16.80
N ASN A 55 8.41 -0.19 -15.95
CA ASN A 55 8.95 0.43 -14.76
C ASN A 55 8.85 -0.53 -13.58
N SER A 56 9.94 -0.69 -12.84
CA SER A 56 9.94 -1.53 -11.65
C SER A 56 10.98 -1.10 -10.62
N TYR A 57 10.65 -1.40 -9.37
CA TYR A 57 11.46 -1.12 -8.20
C TYR A 57 11.43 -2.32 -7.26
N ASN A 58 12.59 -2.73 -6.74
CA ASN A 58 12.73 -3.73 -5.70
C ASN A 58 13.52 -3.15 -4.52
N SER A 59 12.89 -3.07 -3.34
CA SER A 59 13.52 -2.43 -2.18
C SER A 59 14.63 -3.25 -1.51
N ALA A 60 14.74 -4.56 -1.79
CA ALA A 60 15.78 -5.41 -1.21
C ALA A 60 17.10 -5.29 -1.97
N THR A 61 17.04 -5.35 -3.31
CA THR A 61 18.23 -5.17 -4.16
C THR A 61 18.53 -3.70 -4.41
N GLY A 62 17.50 -2.84 -4.37
CA GLY A 62 17.57 -1.45 -4.80
C GLY A 62 17.43 -1.30 -6.32
N ASP A 63 17.18 -2.38 -7.05
CA ASP A 63 17.06 -2.30 -8.51
C ASP A 63 15.87 -1.42 -8.88
N TYR A 64 16.17 -0.35 -9.61
CA TYR A 64 15.19 0.61 -10.05
C TYR A 64 15.34 0.82 -11.55
N GLN A 65 14.26 0.56 -12.29
CA GLN A 65 14.20 0.85 -13.72
C GLN A 65 12.94 1.64 -14.04
N TYR A 66 13.10 2.62 -14.93
CA TYR A 66 11.99 3.45 -15.38
C TYR A 66 12.25 4.01 -16.77
N VAL A 67 11.20 4.29 -17.52
CA VAL A 67 11.27 4.98 -18.81
C VAL A 67 11.26 6.48 -18.53
N ASN A 68 12.26 7.19 -19.05
CA ASN A 68 12.37 8.65 -18.90
C ASN A 68 11.52 9.39 -19.95
N GLY A 69 11.52 10.74 -19.91
CA GLY A 69 10.78 11.57 -20.86
C GLY A 69 11.28 11.53 -22.31
N GLN A 70 12.36 10.79 -22.59
CA GLN A 70 12.94 10.58 -23.91
C GLN A 70 12.73 9.12 -24.38
N ASP A 71 11.72 8.44 -23.84
CA ASP A 71 11.40 7.03 -24.11
C ASP A 71 12.57 6.06 -23.91
N SER A 72 13.55 6.45 -23.09
CA SER A 72 14.73 5.64 -22.80
C SER A 72 14.57 4.92 -21.46
N LEU A 73 14.85 3.62 -21.44
CA LEU A 73 14.85 2.81 -20.23
C LEU A 73 16.12 3.09 -19.42
N ILE A 74 15.95 3.74 -18.28
CA ILE A 74 17.00 3.98 -17.29
C ILE A 74 17.00 2.83 -16.29
N LYS A 75 18.20 2.36 -15.95
CA LYS A 75 18.44 1.38 -14.87
C LYS A 75 19.41 1.98 -13.88
N THR A 76 19.00 2.03 -12.63
CA THR A 76 19.79 2.58 -11.53
C THR A 76 19.62 1.70 -10.29
N ASN A 77 20.42 1.96 -9.26
CA ASN A 77 20.32 1.28 -7.98
C ASN A 77 20.04 2.30 -6.86
N VAL A 78 18.84 2.21 -6.29
CA VAL A 78 18.33 3.12 -5.27
C VAL A 78 17.78 2.30 -4.11
N LYS A 79 18.47 2.32 -2.96
CA LYS A 79 17.97 1.66 -1.74
C LYS A 79 17.22 2.63 -0.84
N LEU A 80 16.01 2.24 -0.45
CA LEU A 80 15.27 2.85 0.65
C LEU A 80 16.01 2.63 1.98
N ARG A 81 16.00 3.65 2.84
CA ARG A 81 16.51 3.56 4.20
C ARG A 81 15.50 2.82 5.08
N LYS A 82 15.95 2.39 6.25
CA LYS A 82 15.07 1.78 7.26
C LYS A 82 13.90 2.69 7.62
N ASP A 83 14.14 3.99 7.73
CA ASP A 83 13.10 4.97 8.06
C ASP A 83 12.07 5.13 6.95
N ASP A 84 12.49 5.11 5.67
CA ASP A 84 11.57 5.16 4.54
C ASP A 84 10.67 3.90 4.53
N ILE A 85 11.26 2.73 4.81
CA ILE A 85 10.53 1.44 4.89
C ILE A 85 9.53 1.47 6.06
N LEU A 86 9.97 1.95 7.25
CA LEU A 86 9.10 2.11 8.42
C LEU A 86 7.94 3.05 8.12
N TYR A 87 8.21 4.17 7.45
CA TYR A 87 7.21 5.15 7.06
C TYR A 87 6.17 4.53 6.10
N LEU A 88 6.62 3.88 5.03
CA LEU A 88 5.75 3.21 4.07
C LEU A 88 4.91 2.11 4.72
N HIS A 89 5.50 1.31 5.61
CA HIS A 89 4.79 0.30 6.37
C HIS A 89 3.72 0.91 7.28
N SER A 90 4.05 2.00 8.00
CA SER A 90 3.10 2.70 8.87
C SER A 90 1.94 3.28 8.05
N LYS A 91 2.23 3.88 6.89
CA LYS A 91 1.20 4.41 6.00
C LYS A 91 0.33 3.32 5.39
N ALA A 92 0.89 2.18 5.02
CA ALA A 92 0.10 1.03 4.58
C ALA A 92 -0.88 0.54 5.66
N ASN A 93 -0.48 0.56 6.94
CA ASN A 93 -1.37 0.27 8.07
C ASN A 93 -2.51 1.32 8.18
N GLU A 94 -2.16 2.61 8.15
CA GLU A 94 -3.10 3.73 8.27
C GLU A 94 -4.16 3.72 7.16
N LEU A 95 -3.76 3.42 5.93
CA LEU A 95 -4.64 3.32 4.77
C LEU A 95 -5.45 2.01 4.74
N GLY A 96 -5.14 1.06 5.62
CA GLY A 96 -5.77 -0.26 5.61
C GLY A 96 -5.40 -1.09 4.38
N PHE A 97 -4.22 -0.88 3.79
CA PHE A 97 -3.76 -1.54 2.56
C PHE A 97 -3.83 -3.07 2.65
N TRP A 98 -3.61 -3.63 3.83
CA TRP A 98 -3.71 -5.07 4.08
C TRP A 98 -5.10 -5.65 3.81
N ASN A 99 -6.14 -4.82 3.87
CA ASN A 99 -7.54 -5.17 3.65
C ASN A 99 -7.99 -4.90 2.20
N PHE A 100 -7.13 -4.33 1.35
CA PHE A 100 -7.50 -4.07 -0.03
C PHE A 100 -7.77 -5.40 -0.74
N PRO A 101 -8.70 -5.44 -1.70
CA PRO A 101 -8.77 -6.57 -2.62
C PRO A 101 -7.46 -6.68 -3.41
N ASP A 102 -7.12 -7.88 -3.85
CA ASP A 102 -5.88 -8.13 -4.59
C ASP A 102 -5.89 -7.44 -5.98
N VAL A 103 -7.08 -7.14 -6.50
CA VAL A 103 -7.29 -6.44 -7.78
C VAL A 103 -8.31 -5.32 -7.58
N LEU A 104 -7.91 -4.12 -7.93
CA LEU A 104 -8.73 -2.91 -8.03
C LEU A 104 -8.90 -2.57 -9.51
N ALA A 105 -9.92 -3.17 -10.11
CA ALA A 105 -10.32 -2.99 -11.50
C ALA A 105 -11.85 -2.93 -11.58
N ASN A 106 -12.39 -2.32 -12.63
CA ASN A 106 -13.83 -2.23 -12.82
C ASN A 106 -14.41 -3.61 -13.22
N GLN A 107 -15.67 -3.88 -12.90
CA GLN A 107 -16.38 -5.09 -13.29
C GLN A 107 -16.29 -5.34 -14.80
N GLY A 108 -15.98 -6.58 -15.17
CA GLY A 108 -15.78 -6.97 -16.56
C GLY A 108 -14.42 -6.58 -17.16
N THR A 109 -13.53 -5.93 -16.40
CA THR A 109 -12.18 -5.63 -16.89
C THR A 109 -11.37 -6.90 -17.03
N ASN A 110 -10.95 -7.21 -18.26
CA ASN A 110 -9.96 -8.24 -18.51
C ASN A 110 -8.56 -7.66 -18.31
N LEU A 111 -7.83 -8.17 -17.31
CA LEU A 111 -6.46 -7.73 -17.03
C LEU A 111 -5.51 -8.04 -18.20
N ASP A 112 -5.75 -9.09 -18.98
CA ASP A 112 -4.81 -9.48 -20.03
C ASP A 112 -4.88 -8.59 -21.27
N SER A 113 -6.01 -7.93 -21.50
CA SER A 113 -6.25 -7.07 -22.67
C SER A 113 -6.36 -5.58 -22.34
N SER A 114 -6.48 -5.22 -21.07
CA SER A 114 -6.59 -3.83 -20.65
C SER A 114 -5.30 -3.07 -20.98
N LYS A 115 -5.45 -1.93 -21.68
CA LYS A 115 -4.35 -0.99 -21.98
C LYS A 115 -4.19 0.10 -20.92
N VAL A 116 -4.93 0.00 -19.82
CA VAL A 116 -4.94 1.00 -18.76
C VAL A 116 -3.62 0.95 -17.99
N LEU A 117 -3.18 2.11 -17.50
CA LEU A 117 -2.01 2.20 -16.63
C LEU A 117 -2.25 1.37 -15.36
N ARG A 118 -1.39 0.39 -15.16
CA ARG A 118 -1.44 -0.55 -14.05
C ARG A 118 -0.31 -0.27 -13.09
N TYR A 119 -0.63 -0.34 -11.80
CA TYR A 119 0.32 -0.37 -10.70
C TYR A 119 0.20 -1.71 -9.98
N VAL A 120 1.33 -2.36 -9.75
CA VAL A 120 1.43 -3.58 -8.96
C VAL A 120 2.25 -3.25 -7.73
N ILE A 121 1.58 -3.22 -6.58
CA ILE A 121 2.18 -2.93 -5.28
C ILE A 121 2.24 -4.24 -4.50
N GLN A 122 3.45 -4.68 -4.15
CA GLN A 122 3.63 -5.90 -3.39
C GLN A 122 4.55 -5.67 -2.20
N PHE A 123 4.04 -5.94 -1.00
CA PHE A 123 4.82 -5.99 0.22
C PHE A 123 5.12 -7.44 0.57
N ASN A 124 6.39 -7.79 0.65
CA ASN A 124 6.87 -9.12 1.01
C ASN A 124 7.38 -9.14 2.44
N TYR A 125 6.96 -10.16 3.17
CA TYR A 125 7.41 -10.48 4.52
C TYR A 125 7.85 -11.94 4.55
N GLN A 126 8.60 -12.32 5.57
CA GLN A 126 9.20 -13.66 5.68
C GLN A 126 8.19 -14.80 5.51
N LYS A 127 6.95 -14.63 5.99
CA LYS A 127 5.92 -15.68 5.99
C LYS A 127 4.77 -15.43 5.01
N LYS A 128 4.68 -14.24 4.43
CA LYS A 128 3.51 -13.84 3.64
C LYS A 128 3.79 -12.58 2.82
N SER A 129 2.97 -12.38 1.79
CA SER A 129 3.01 -11.18 0.97
C SER A 129 1.61 -10.60 0.82
N LYS A 130 1.53 -9.29 0.55
CA LYS A 130 0.31 -8.64 0.07
C LYS A 130 0.61 -8.05 -1.29
N LYS A 131 -0.10 -8.49 -2.32
CA LYS A 131 -0.03 -7.96 -3.68
C LYS A 131 -1.35 -7.30 -4.02
N VAL A 132 -1.30 -6.06 -4.50
CA VAL A 132 -2.46 -5.30 -4.98
C VAL A 132 -2.16 -4.81 -6.39
N ILE A 133 -3.03 -5.16 -7.32
CA ILE A 133 -3.03 -4.66 -8.70
C ILE A 133 -4.05 -3.53 -8.77
N TYR A 134 -3.60 -2.33 -9.06
CA TYR A 134 -4.44 -1.13 -9.17
C TYR A 134 -4.42 -0.60 -10.60
N LEU A 135 -5.62 -0.50 -11.21
CA LEU A 135 -5.81 0.14 -12.50
C LEU A 135 -6.31 1.58 -12.27
N THR A 136 -5.72 2.54 -12.99
CA THR A 136 -6.01 3.96 -12.77
C THR A 136 -7.44 4.37 -13.14
N ASP A 137 -8.11 3.60 -13.99
CA ASP A 137 -9.49 3.82 -14.40
C ASP A 137 -10.53 3.27 -13.41
N TYR A 138 -10.08 2.62 -12.32
CA TYR A 138 -10.96 2.10 -11.28
C TYR A 138 -11.89 3.21 -10.74
N ASN A 139 -13.19 2.96 -10.72
CA ASN A 139 -14.19 3.94 -10.30
C ASN A 139 -15.33 3.36 -9.43
N GLU A 140 -15.35 2.05 -9.15
CA GLU A 140 -16.47 1.41 -8.44
C GLU A 140 -16.63 1.88 -6.99
N ILE A 141 -15.51 1.98 -6.26
CA ILE A 141 -15.50 2.42 -4.86
C ILE A 141 -14.58 3.65 -4.76
N PRO A 142 -15.12 4.88 -4.84
CA PRO A 142 -14.33 6.11 -4.86
C PRO A 142 -13.39 6.26 -3.65
N LYS A 143 -13.83 5.83 -2.46
CA LYS A 143 -12.99 5.84 -1.26
C LYS A 143 -11.76 4.94 -1.41
N LEU A 144 -11.96 3.73 -1.93
CA LEU A 144 -10.88 2.75 -2.11
C LEU A 144 -9.92 3.18 -3.21
N LYS A 145 -10.44 3.80 -4.28
CA LYS A 145 -9.64 4.48 -5.30
C LYS A 145 -8.71 5.52 -4.67
N GLY A 146 -9.26 6.44 -3.87
CA GLY A 146 -8.46 7.49 -3.23
C GLY A 146 -7.36 6.94 -2.32
N LEU A 147 -7.65 5.89 -1.55
CA LEU A 147 -6.65 5.24 -0.69
C LEU A 147 -5.55 4.53 -1.51
N ALA A 148 -5.91 3.89 -2.63
CA ALA A 148 -4.95 3.26 -3.54
C ALA A 148 -4.06 4.30 -4.24
N GLU A 149 -4.64 5.42 -4.69
CA GLU A 149 -3.90 6.54 -5.26
C GLU A 149 -2.93 7.15 -4.26
N GLN A 150 -3.33 7.29 -3.00
CA GLN A 150 -2.48 7.77 -1.93
C GLN A 150 -1.30 6.81 -1.69
N MET A 151 -1.57 5.51 -1.60
CA MET A 151 -0.51 4.51 -1.40
C MET A 151 0.50 4.50 -2.56
N LYS A 152 0.01 4.55 -3.80
CA LYS A 152 0.83 4.67 -5.01
C LYS A 152 1.73 5.92 -4.96
N THR A 153 1.14 7.06 -4.64
CA THR A 153 1.85 8.35 -4.58
C THR A 153 2.95 8.32 -3.52
N LEU A 154 2.68 7.78 -2.34
CA LEU A 154 3.66 7.65 -1.27
C LEU A 154 4.86 6.78 -1.65
N LEU A 155 4.63 5.68 -2.38
CA LEU A 155 5.70 4.82 -2.89
C LEU A 155 6.57 5.56 -3.91
N LEU A 156 5.94 6.21 -4.90
CA LEU A 156 6.65 7.01 -5.91
C LEU A 156 7.49 8.12 -5.26
N GLN A 157 6.91 8.87 -4.32
CA GLN A 157 7.62 9.92 -3.58
C GLN A 157 8.81 9.35 -2.82
N SER A 158 8.64 8.24 -2.08
CA SER A 158 9.73 7.65 -1.30
C SER A 158 10.88 7.15 -2.19
N ILE A 159 10.56 6.61 -3.37
CA ILE A 159 11.57 6.16 -4.35
C ILE A 159 12.29 7.38 -4.96
N ASN A 160 11.56 8.42 -5.37
CA ASN A 160 12.14 9.64 -5.94
C ASN A 160 13.02 10.37 -4.92
N ASP A 161 12.56 10.52 -3.68
CA ASP A 161 13.34 11.10 -2.58
C ASP A 161 14.62 10.28 -2.32
N ALA A 162 14.52 8.95 -2.45
CA ALA A 162 15.70 8.10 -2.37
C ALA A 162 16.67 8.35 -3.52
N GLU A 163 16.19 8.37 -4.75
CA GLU A 163 16.97 8.64 -5.95
C GLU A 163 17.69 9.99 -5.88
N GLU A 164 16.99 11.07 -5.50
CA GLU A 164 17.59 12.39 -5.32
C GLU A 164 18.75 12.38 -4.33
N ARG A 165 18.64 11.60 -3.25
CA ARG A 165 19.71 11.46 -2.26
C ARG A 165 20.94 10.79 -2.87
N TYR A 166 20.77 9.79 -3.74
CA TYR A 166 21.89 9.18 -4.47
C TYR A 166 22.50 10.14 -5.49
N GLY A 167 21.68 10.92 -6.21
CA GLY A 167 22.15 11.95 -7.14
C GLY A 167 22.98 13.05 -6.45
N LYS A 168 22.52 13.54 -5.29
CA LYS A 168 23.26 14.53 -4.47
C LYS A 168 24.58 13.95 -3.93
N GLN A 169 24.61 12.67 -3.55
CA GLN A 169 25.84 12.02 -3.08
C GLN A 169 26.87 11.81 -4.20
N ALA A 170 26.43 11.55 -5.43
CA ALA A 170 27.31 11.46 -6.58
C ALA A 170 27.93 12.82 -6.92
N ALA A 171 27.14 13.91 -6.86
CA ALA A 171 27.62 15.27 -7.11
C ALA A 171 28.61 15.79 -6.04
N SER A 172 28.47 15.36 -4.78
CA SER A 172 29.36 15.78 -3.69
C SER A 172 30.72 15.04 -3.66
N LYS A 173 30.90 13.99 -4.48
CA LYS A 173 32.15 13.20 -4.54
C LYS A 173 33.06 13.60 -5.71
N ASN A 174 32.59 14.51 -6.57
CA ASN A 174 33.36 15.11 -7.67
C ASN A 174 33.72 16.55 -7.32
#